data_AF-X0LFA5-F1
#
_entry.id   AF-X0LFA5-F1
#
_cell.length_a   1.000
_cell.length_b   1.000
_cell.length_c   1.000
_cell.angle_alpha   90.00
_cell.angle_beta   90.00
_cell.angle_gamma   90.00
#
_symmetry.space_group_name_H-M   'P 1'
#
loop_
_entity.id
_entity.type
_entity.pdbx_description
1 polymer ?
#
loop_
_entity_poly.entity_id
_entity_poly.type
_entity_poly.pdbx_seq_one_letter_code
_entity_poly.pdbx_strand_id
1 'polypeptide(L)'
;MFGPPKSRDGFHIGIVCAQPSHYNTVSHIVDEFWNGSNFGRSRRDPNIYSIGRIGDHPVVIVLLSQNGKVNSAGAVASLRTSYPRLELVLVTGICGGVPGPHPGGELLLGDVVVSKALVQHDFGRQYPDRFEVKNKLDDCLGRPAKNIRNFVAQLQANRIRTEVEDRASVHLKELQKRAKETLRGADYRYPGAESDRLFPPAYIHRHRSGCEECVEGTGEVCDKSRELPCSEMGCDDRELVQRHRLDARRNLEIAGDIDEAQAPYIFVGHLGSGDIVFNSGEERDRLAQAHDLIAFETEGAGLWDEFPCIIVKGVCNYADSHKNKEWQHFAAATAAAVSKALIEEYPKTDGQDDESRVGSDAPVFHADVSKCNIVTGFQSSGGTQVINFG
;
A
#
# COMPACT_ATOMS: atom_id res chain seq x y z
N MET A 1 1.33 -17.03 24.95
CA MET A 1 0.30 -16.20 24.29
C MET A 1 0.65 -14.75 24.61
N PHE A 2 0.98 -13.93 23.62
CA PHE A 2 1.32 -12.52 23.82
C PHE A 2 0.04 -11.73 24.11
N GLY A 3 -0.08 -11.18 25.31
CA GLY A 3 -1.21 -10.33 25.69
C GLY A 3 -1.11 -8.92 25.11
N PRO A 4 -2.16 -8.10 25.26
CA PRO A 4 -2.14 -6.69 24.86
C PRO A 4 -0.99 -5.93 25.57
N PRO A 5 -0.40 -4.91 24.91
CA PRO A 5 0.54 -4.01 25.57
C PRO A 5 -0.04 -3.33 26.82
N LYS A 6 0.83 -2.85 27.72
CA LYS A 6 0.41 -2.15 28.94
C LYS A 6 -0.10 -0.72 28.67
N SER A 7 0.37 -0.10 27.59
CA SER A 7 0.03 1.28 27.21
C SER A 7 -0.01 1.44 25.68
N ARG A 8 -0.42 2.63 25.23
CA ARG A 8 -0.40 3.01 23.80
C ARG A 8 1.01 3.09 23.21
N ASP A 9 2.04 3.12 24.05
CA ASP A 9 3.44 3.19 23.61
C ASP A 9 3.95 1.84 23.11
N GLY A 10 3.24 0.74 23.38
CA GLY A 10 3.59 -0.59 22.86
C GLY A 10 3.14 -0.85 21.43
N PHE A 11 2.53 0.15 20.76
CA PHE A 11 2.12 0.04 19.36
C PHE A 11 3.13 0.71 18.45
N HIS A 12 3.75 -0.09 17.59
CA HIS A 12 4.75 0.36 16.61
C HIS A 12 4.22 0.29 15.17
N ILE A 13 3.09 -0.40 14.94
CA ILE A 13 2.48 -0.56 13.63
C ILE A 13 1.07 0.03 13.61
N GLY A 14 0.81 0.89 12.64
CA GLY A 14 -0.50 1.46 12.34
C GLY A 14 -1.02 0.97 10.99
N ILE A 15 -2.34 0.86 10.83
CA ILE A 15 -3.00 0.59 9.55
C ILE A 15 -4.09 1.64 9.33
N VAL A 16 -4.05 2.30 8.18
CA VAL A 16 -5.04 3.31 7.74
C VAL A 16 -5.86 2.73 6.61
N CYS A 17 -7.18 2.70 6.80
CA CYS A 17 -8.15 2.26 5.80
C CYS A 17 -9.05 3.42 5.39
N ALA A 18 -9.17 3.69 4.09
CA ALA A 18 -9.97 4.80 3.59
C ALA A 18 -11.49 4.53 3.60
N GLN A 19 -11.89 3.26 3.44
CA GLN A 19 -13.29 2.87 3.27
C GLN A 19 -13.65 1.67 4.15
N PRO A 20 -14.94 1.50 4.52
CA PRO A 20 -15.41 0.33 5.26
C PRO A 20 -15.08 -1.00 4.58
N SER A 21 -15.14 -1.05 3.24
CA SER A 21 -14.75 -2.23 2.45
C SER A 21 -13.28 -2.62 2.67
N HIS A 22 -12.36 -1.65 2.71
CA HIS A 22 -10.95 -1.88 3.01
C HIS A 22 -10.72 -2.27 4.47
N TYR A 23 -11.44 -1.63 5.39
CA TYR A 23 -11.39 -1.98 6.81
C TYR A 23 -11.87 -3.43 7.06
N ASN A 24 -12.88 -3.88 6.33
CA ASN A 24 -13.37 -5.26 6.44
C ASN A 24 -12.31 -6.28 5.99
N THR A 25 -11.59 -6.03 4.90
CA THR A 25 -10.50 -6.93 4.47
C THR A 25 -9.35 -6.95 5.47
N VAL A 26 -8.97 -5.78 5.99
CA VAL A 26 -7.99 -5.68 7.08
C VAL A 26 -8.47 -6.42 8.34
N SER A 27 -9.76 -6.36 8.66
CA SER A 27 -10.29 -7.04 9.83
C SER A 27 -10.20 -8.57 9.74
N HIS A 28 -10.24 -9.13 8.52
CA HIS A 28 -10.10 -10.57 8.33
C HIS A 28 -8.66 -11.08 8.47
N ILE A 29 -7.65 -10.23 8.24
CA ILE A 29 -6.23 -10.61 8.39
C ILE A 29 -5.72 -10.49 9.83
N VAL A 30 -6.40 -9.71 10.68
CA VAL A 30 -6.06 -9.59 12.11
C VAL A 30 -6.21 -10.95 12.79
N ASP A 31 -5.18 -11.38 13.51
CA ASP A 31 -5.18 -12.68 14.18
C ASP A 31 -6.03 -12.65 15.44
N GLU A 32 -6.00 -11.53 16.15
CA GLU A 32 -6.70 -11.35 17.41
C GLU A 32 -7.06 -9.88 17.62
N PHE A 33 -8.34 -9.60 17.89
CA PHE A 33 -8.80 -8.28 18.32
C PHE A 33 -8.88 -8.20 19.84
N TRP A 34 -8.40 -7.11 20.42
CA TRP A 34 -8.46 -6.89 21.87
C TRP A 34 -9.67 -6.04 22.27
N ASN A 35 -10.85 -6.54 21.89
CA ASN A 35 -12.16 -5.93 22.16
C ASN A 35 -12.39 -5.86 23.68
N GLY A 36 -12.16 -4.69 24.29
CA GLY A 36 -12.29 -4.46 25.74
C GLY A 36 -11.06 -3.83 26.39
N SER A 37 -9.92 -3.82 25.70
CA SER A 37 -8.74 -3.07 26.15
C SER A 37 -8.96 -1.59 25.89
N ASN A 38 -9.31 -0.83 26.92
CA ASN A 38 -9.55 0.61 26.80
C ASN A 38 -8.23 1.38 26.75
N PHE A 39 -7.48 1.21 25.66
CA PHE A 39 -6.32 2.05 25.36
C PHE A 39 -6.71 3.52 25.15
N GLY A 40 -7.96 3.76 24.74
CA GLY A 40 -8.52 5.09 24.55
C GLY A 40 -7.81 5.90 23.47
N ARG A 41 -7.91 7.21 23.59
CA ARG A 41 -7.32 8.19 22.67
C ARG A 41 -7.05 9.49 23.41
N SER A 42 -6.22 10.35 22.84
CA SER A 42 -5.90 11.66 23.40
C SER A 42 -7.16 12.55 23.42
N ARG A 43 -7.28 13.49 24.37
CA ARG A 43 -8.53 14.20 24.73
C ARG A 43 -9.27 14.87 23.55
N ARG A 44 -8.57 15.26 22.48
CA ARG A 44 -9.15 15.94 21.30
C ARG A 44 -9.07 15.11 20.03
N ASP A 45 -8.68 13.85 20.14
CA ASP A 45 -8.61 12.94 19.01
C ASP A 45 -10.04 12.49 18.62
N PRO A 46 -10.52 12.80 17.41
CA PRO A 46 -11.84 12.39 16.96
C PRO A 46 -11.89 10.94 16.45
N ASN A 47 -10.74 10.31 16.19
CA ASN A 47 -10.66 9.01 15.53
C ASN A 47 -11.11 7.86 16.42
N ILE A 48 -11.75 6.87 15.80
CA ILE A 48 -12.08 5.61 16.44
C ILE A 48 -11.05 4.58 15.99
N TYR A 49 -10.46 3.89 16.95
CA TYR A 49 -9.42 2.90 16.70
C TYR A 49 -9.91 1.50 17.01
N SER A 50 -9.50 0.56 16.17
CA SER A 50 -9.53 -0.86 16.45
C SER A 50 -8.11 -1.33 16.76
N ILE A 51 -8.00 -2.27 17.67
CA ILE A 51 -6.72 -2.67 18.22
C ILE A 51 -6.66 -4.19 18.21
N GLY A 52 -5.53 -4.73 17.79
CA GLY A 52 -5.33 -6.16 17.75
C GLY A 52 -3.87 -6.53 17.54
N ARG A 53 -3.68 -7.74 17.05
CA ARG A 53 -2.37 -8.32 16.77
C ARG A 53 -2.36 -8.96 15.39
N ILE A 54 -1.27 -8.75 14.67
CA ILE A 54 -0.91 -9.46 13.43
C ILE A 54 0.48 -10.05 13.64
N GLY A 55 0.61 -11.37 13.53
CA GLY A 55 1.83 -12.08 13.90
C GLY A 55 2.22 -11.74 15.33
N ASP A 56 3.42 -11.20 15.51
CA ASP A 56 3.92 -10.76 16.81
C ASP A 56 3.79 -9.25 17.05
N HIS A 57 3.11 -8.52 16.17
CA HIS A 57 3.01 -7.06 16.24
C HIS A 57 1.64 -6.62 16.78
N PRO A 58 1.61 -5.86 17.89
CA PRO A 58 0.44 -5.06 18.25
C PRO A 58 0.18 -4.01 17.17
N VAL A 59 -1.04 -3.98 16.65
CA VAL A 59 -1.47 -3.06 15.60
C VAL A 59 -2.60 -2.15 16.06
N VAL A 60 -2.55 -0.89 15.64
CA VAL A 60 -3.66 0.06 15.74
C VAL A 60 -4.22 0.34 14.35
N ILE A 61 -5.53 0.24 14.19
CA ILE A 61 -6.22 0.38 12.91
C ILE A 61 -7.16 1.58 13.00
N VAL A 62 -7.10 2.45 12.01
CA VAL A 62 -8.01 3.60 11.87
C VAL A 62 -8.75 3.51 10.54
N LEU A 63 -10.06 3.68 10.60
CA LEU A 63 -10.92 3.88 9.44
C LEU A 63 -11.16 5.39 9.28
N LEU A 64 -10.80 5.93 8.11
CA LEU A 64 -11.09 7.31 7.76
C LEU A 64 -12.61 7.51 7.63
N SER A 65 -13.09 8.70 7.98
CA SER A 65 -14.50 9.08 7.80
C SER A 65 -14.88 9.25 6.33
N GLN A 66 -13.92 9.67 5.51
CA GLN A 66 -14.05 9.91 4.08
C GLN A 66 -12.69 9.72 3.40
N ASN A 67 -12.70 9.44 2.10
CA ASN A 67 -11.48 9.35 1.29
C ASN A 67 -10.81 10.72 1.10
N GLY A 68 -9.60 10.69 0.54
CA GLY A 68 -8.88 11.88 0.10
C GLY A 68 -7.82 12.35 1.10
N LYS A 69 -6.88 13.13 0.58
CA LYS A 69 -5.67 13.55 1.31
C LYS A 69 -5.97 14.40 2.56
N VAL A 70 -7.02 15.22 2.53
CA VAL A 70 -7.39 16.10 3.66
C VAL A 70 -7.89 15.29 4.87
N ASN A 71 -8.77 14.33 4.64
CA ASN A 71 -9.31 13.47 5.71
C ASN A 71 -8.21 12.58 6.28
N SER A 72 -7.36 12.04 5.40
CA SER A 72 -6.18 11.27 5.77
C SER A 72 -5.28 12.06 6.72
N ALA A 73 -4.89 13.29 6.34
CA ALA A 73 -4.03 14.16 7.16
C ALA A 73 -4.60 14.45 8.55
N GLY A 74 -5.89 14.80 8.63
CA GLY A 74 -6.55 15.12 9.90
C GLY A 74 -6.62 13.92 10.86
N ALA A 75 -6.94 12.74 10.33
CA ALA A 75 -6.96 11.51 11.12
C ALA A 75 -5.55 11.17 11.61
N VAL A 76 -4.57 11.20 10.71
CA VAL A 76 -3.19 10.81 10.97
C VAL A 76 -2.49 11.74 11.98
N ALA A 77 -2.76 13.05 11.94
CA ALA A 77 -2.28 13.99 12.95
C ALA A 77 -2.78 13.63 14.37
N SER A 78 -4.02 13.17 14.48
CA SER A 78 -4.61 12.74 15.74
C SER A 78 -4.08 11.37 16.19
N LEU A 79 -3.89 10.43 15.25
CA LEU A 79 -3.25 9.14 15.48
C LEU A 79 -1.85 9.31 16.05
N ARG A 80 -1.04 10.22 15.52
CA ARG A 80 0.32 10.50 16.01
C ARG A 80 0.33 10.95 17.47
N THR A 81 -0.69 11.72 17.85
CA THR A 81 -0.83 12.23 19.22
C THR A 81 -1.33 11.14 20.17
N SER A 82 -2.10 10.16 19.68
CA SER A 82 -2.63 9.08 20.50
C SER A 82 -1.68 7.90 20.64
N TYR A 83 -0.93 7.57 19.59
CA TYR A 83 -0.01 6.44 19.51
C TYR A 83 1.37 6.96 19.08
N PRO A 84 2.18 7.44 20.03
CA PRO A 84 3.38 8.23 19.72
C PRO A 84 4.59 7.39 19.26
N ARG A 85 4.52 6.07 19.36
CA ARG A 85 5.63 5.13 19.08
C ARG A 85 5.48 4.38 17.76
N LEU A 86 4.62 4.85 16.86
CA LEU A 86 4.46 4.25 15.53
C LEU A 86 5.74 4.42 14.68
N GLU A 87 6.27 3.30 14.20
CA GLU A 87 7.48 3.21 13.37
C GLU A 87 7.18 2.80 11.93
N LEU A 88 6.00 2.23 11.70
CA LEU A 88 5.46 1.88 10.38
C LEU A 88 3.95 2.12 10.37
N VAL A 89 3.46 2.86 9.37
CA VAL A 89 2.04 2.96 9.05
C VAL A 89 1.78 2.39 7.67
N LEU A 90 0.91 1.38 7.56
CA LEU A 90 0.44 0.89 6.27
C LEU A 90 -0.84 1.60 5.85
N VAL A 91 -0.89 2.04 4.59
CA VAL A 91 -2.12 2.55 3.99
C VAL A 91 -2.65 1.49 3.04
N THR A 92 -3.62 0.72 3.54
CA THR A 92 -4.13 -0.47 2.86
C THR A 92 -5.46 -0.14 2.17
N GLY A 93 -5.56 -0.50 0.89
CA GLY A 93 -6.79 -0.27 0.12
C GLY A 93 -6.63 -0.65 -1.34
N ILE A 94 -7.34 0.05 -2.22
CA ILE A 94 -7.29 -0.18 -3.67
C ILE A 94 -6.77 1.05 -4.41
N CYS A 95 -6.31 0.84 -5.64
CA CYS A 95 -5.81 1.89 -6.53
C CYS A 95 -6.17 1.61 -7.99
N GLY A 96 -5.99 2.63 -8.84
CA GLY A 96 -5.91 2.45 -10.29
C GLY A 96 -4.48 2.15 -10.70
N GLY A 97 -4.25 1.09 -11.46
CA GLY A 97 -2.94 0.68 -11.93
C GLY A 97 -2.56 1.36 -13.24
N VAL A 98 -1.26 1.57 -13.46
CA VAL A 98 -0.73 1.96 -14.76
C VAL A 98 -0.36 0.69 -15.53
N PRO A 99 -1.06 0.38 -16.64
CA PRO A 99 -0.69 -0.73 -17.49
C PRO A 99 0.63 -0.39 -18.21
N GLY A 100 1.55 -1.35 -18.30
CA GLY A 100 2.81 -1.15 -19.02
C GLY A 100 3.89 -2.13 -18.60
N PRO A 101 5.00 -2.19 -19.35
CA PRO A 101 6.16 -2.98 -18.94
C PRO A 101 6.86 -2.27 -17.79
N HIS A 102 6.64 -2.75 -16.58
CA HIS A 102 7.41 -2.35 -15.40
C HIS A 102 8.63 -3.28 -15.25
N PRO A 103 9.62 -2.95 -14.40
CA PRO A 103 10.68 -3.90 -14.05
C PRO A 103 10.16 -5.25 -13.51
N GLY A 104 8.91 -5.27 -13.01
CA GLY A 104 8.18 -6.48 -12.57
C GLY A 104 7.32 -7.16 -13.65
N GLY A 105 7.33 -6.67 -14.89
CA GLY A 105 6.50 -7.19 -15.99
C GLY A 105 5.16 -6.47 -16.17
N GLU A 106 4.20 -7.18 -16.74
CA GLU A 106 2.84 -6.70 -16.98
C GLU A 106 2.07 -6.63 -15.66
N LEU A 107 1.54 -5.46 -15.31
CA LEU A 107 0.66 -5.27 -14.14
C LEU A 107 -0.79 -5.66 -14.51
N LEU A 108 -1.39 -6.52 -13.67
CA LEU A 108 -2.73 -7.07 -13.86
C LEU A 108 -3.66 -6.65 -12.70
N LEU A 109 -4.98 -6.77 -12.91
CA LEU A 109 -5.93 -6.56 -11.82
C LEU A 109 -5.71 -7.64 -10.73
N GLY A 110 -5.92 -7.23 -9.48
CA GLY A 110 -5.65 -8.05 -8.29
C GLY A 110 -4.19 -8.03 -7.81
N ASP A 111 -3.24 -7.61 -8.65
CA ASP A 111 -1.85 -7.38 -8.20
C ASP A 111 -1.79 -6.28 -7.14
N VAL A 112 -0.69 -6.24 -6.39
CA VAL A 112 -0.48 -5.29 -5.30
C VAL A 112 0.69 -4.38 -5.60
N VAL A 113 0.46 -3.07 -5.52
CA VAL A 113 1.51 -2.06 -5.61
C VAL A 113 1.95 -1.63 -4.21
N VAL A 114 3.26 -1.48 -4.04
CA VAL A 114 3.90 -1.03 -2.80
C VAL A 114 4.72 0.22 -3.10
N SER A 115 4.48 1.29 -2.35
CA SER A 115 5.13 2.58 -2.61
C SER A 115 6.63 2.56 -2.32
N LYS A 116 7.42 3.01 -3.29
CA LYS A 116 8.82 3.41 -3.15
C LYS A 116 8.98 4.92 -2.98
N ALA A 117 8.16 5.70 -3.69
CA ALA A 117 8.05 7.14 -3.58
C ALA A 117 6.62 7.58 -3.94
N LEU A 118 6.27 8.82 -3.61
CA LEU A 118 4.95 9.38 -3.85
C LEU A 118 5.05 10.72 -4.56
N VAL A 119 4.21 10.93 -5.56
CA VAL A 119 4.07 12.21 -6.29
C VAL A 119 2.66 12.72 -6.07
N GLN A 120 2.51 13.93 -5.53
CA GLN A 120 1.20 14.54 -5.42
C GLN A 120 0.76 15.12 -6.78
N HIS A 121 0.07 14.31 -7.60
CA HIS A 121 -0.19 14.63 -9.00
C HIS A 121 -1.21 15.75 -9.22
N ASP A 122 -1.96 16.13 -8.18
CA ASP A 122 -2.94 17.22 -8.24
C ASP A 122 -2.42 18.53 -7.61
N PHE A 123 -1.16 18.55 -7.16
CA PHE A 123 -0.53 19.75 -6.63
C PHE A 123 0.26 20.45 -7.73
N GLY A 124 -0.32 21.50 -8.29
CA GLY A 124 0.21 22.09 -9.51
C GLY A 124 -0.40 23.42 -9.88
N ARG A 125 -0.13 23.84 -11.12
CA ARG A 125 -0.69 25.04 -11.73
C ARG A 125 -1.44 24.66 -12.99
N GLN A 126 -2.66 25.18 -13.12
CA GLN A 126 -3.43 25.10 -14.35
C GLN A 126 -3.03 26.25 -15.28
N TYR A 127 -2.51 25.91 -16.46
CA TYR A 127 -2.32 26.84 -17.58
C TYR A 127 -3.45 26.66 -18.60
N PRO A 128 -3.63 27.58 -19.56
CA PRO A 128 -4.69 27.46 -20.57
C PRO A 128 -4.66 26.16 -21.38
N ASP A 129 -3.48 25.59 -21.58
CA ASP A 129 -3.25 24.40 -22.41
C ASP A 129 -3.03 23.12 -21.60
N ARG A 130 -2.55 23.21 -20.34
CA ARG A 130 -2.20 22.03 -19.54
C ARG A 130 -2.17 22.29 -18.04
N PHE A 131 -2.30 21.21 -17.27
CA PHE A 131 -1.92 21.20 -15.86
C PHE A 131 -0.45 20.80 -15.70
N GLU A 132 0.30 21.55 -14.91
CA GLU A 132 1.70 21.26 -14.57
C GLU A 132 1.82 20.93 -13.08
N VAL A 133 2.27 19.71 -12.78
CA VAL A 133 2.57 19.27 -11.41
C VAL A 133 3.77 20.05 -10.89
N LYS A 134 3.66 20.58 -9.67
CA LYS A 134 4.79 21.19 -8.98
C LYS A 134 5.76 20.09 -8.54
N ASN A 135 7.00 20.19 -8.99
CA ASN A 135 8.04 19.19 -8.76
C ASN A 135 9.37 19.81 -8.28
N LYS A 136 9.32 21.05 -7.78
CA LYS A 136 10.49 21.67 -7.13
C LYS A 136 10.75 20.99 -5.80
N LEU A 137 11.99 21.12 -5.30
CA LEU A 137 12.42 20.50 -4.05
C LEU A 137 11.45 20.75 -2.87
N ASP A 138 10.95 21.97 -2.71
CA ASP A 138 10.03 22.34 -1.62
C ASP A 138 8.56 21.92 -1.87
N ASP A 139 8.21 21.54 -3.10
CA ASP A 139 6.86 21.09 -3.47
C ASP A 139 6.75 19.56 -3.49
N CYS A 140 7.88 18.84 -3.43
CA CYS A 140 7.93 17.39 -3.47
C CYS A 140 7.77 16.78 -2.08
N LEU A 141 7.00 15.70 -2.00
CA LEU A 141 6.94 14.85 -0.82
C LEU A 141 8.33 14.27 -0.51
N GLY A 142 8.65 14.19 0.78
CA GLY A 142 9.96 13.75 1.23
C GLY A 142 10.29 12.30 0.84
N ARG A 143 11.57 11.93 0.93
CA ARG A 143 11.92 10.51 0.85
C ARG A 143 11.42 9.79 2.12
N PRO A 144 10.90 8.55 2.03
CA PRO A 144 10.52 7.79 3.22
C PRO A 144 11.66 7.70 4.22
N ALA A 145 11.36 7.51 5.50
CA ALA A 145 12.39 7.29 6.53
C ALA A 145 13.34 6.13 6.17
N LYS A 146 14.59 6.18 6.67
CA LYS A 146 15.64 5.24 6.25
C LYS A 146 15.29 3.77 6.51
N ASN A 147 14.65 3.48 7.64
CA ASN A 147 14.12 2.16 7.97
C ASN A 147 13.13 1.67 6.89
N ILE A 148 12.18 2.51 6.47
CA ILE A 148 11.21 2.20 5.42
C ILE A 148 11.91 1.95 4.09
N ARG A 149 12.87 2.81 3.71
CA ARG A 149 13.61 2.61 2.46
C ARG A 149 14.43 1.31 2.45
N ASN A 150 15.03 0.95 3.58
CA ASN A 150 15.77 -0.30 3.69
C ASN A 150 14.83 -1.51 3.57
N PHE A 151 13.67 -1.46 4.22
CA PHE A 151 12.66 -2.51 4.15
C PHE A 151 12.09 -2.67 2.73
N VAL A 152 11.72 -1.56 2.08
CA VAL A 152 11.26 -1.56 0.68
C VAL A 152 12.37 -2.06 -0.26
N ALA A 153 13.64 -1.70 -0.02
CA ALA A 153 14.75 -2.20 -0.83
C ALA A 153 14.95 -3.73 -0.68
N GLN A 154 14.73 -4.29 0.50
CA GLN A 154 14.73 -5.74 0.70
C GLN A 154 13.59 -6.42 -0.07
N LEU A 155 12.40 -5.83 -0.07
CA LEU A 155 11.25 -6.31 -0.85
C LEU A 155 11.51 -6.31 -2.36
N GLN A 156 12.45 -5.51 -2.86
CA GLN A 156 12.86 -5.54 -4.27
C GLN A 156 13.80 -6.72 -4.60
N ALA A 157 14.34 -7.42 -3.60
CA ALA A 157 15.13 -8.62 -3.81
C ALA A 157 14.21 -9.82 -4.09
N ASN A 158 14.46 -10.54 -5.20
CA ASN A 158 13.58 -11.62 -5.67
C ASN A 158 13.21 -12.64 -4.59
N ARG A 159 14.18 -13.10 -3.79
CA ARG A 159 13.92 -14.09 -2.71
C ARG A 159 12.89 -13.57 -1.70
N ILE A 160 13.08 -12.35 -1.19
CA ILE A 160 12.20 -11.76 -0.18
C ILE A 160 10.83 -11.47 -0.79
N ARG A 161 10.79 -10.94 -2.02
CA ARG A 161 9.54 -10.68 -2.72
C ARG A 161 8.70 -11.94 -2.86
N THR A 162 9.29 -13.02 -3.35
CA THR A 162 8.61 -14.31 -3.51
C THR A 162 8.14 -14.87 -2.17
N GLU A 163 8.94 -14.78 -1.11
CA GLU A 163 8.52 -15.21 0.24
C GLU A 163 7.30 -14.42 0.76
N VAL A 164 7.24 -13.11 0.48
CA VAL A 164 6.08 -12.27 0.84
C VAL A 164 4.87 -12.61 -0.03
N GLU A 165 5.05 -12.84 -1.33
CA GLU A 165 3.99 -13.25 -2.27
C GLU A 165 3.39 -14.60 -1.88
N ASP A 166 4.23 -15.59 -1.55
CA ASP A 166 3.80 -16.93 -1.11
C ASP A 166 2.97 -16.85 0.19
N ARG A 167 3.44 -16.08 1.18
CA ARG A 167 2.68 -15.86 2.43
C ARG A 167 1.38 -15.11 2.16
N ALA A 168 1.39 -14.09 1.30
CA ALA A 168 0.20 -13.36 0.92
C ALA A 168 -0.84 -14.28 0.25
N SER A 169 -0.42 -15.22 -0.59
CA SER A 169 -1.31 -16.24 -1.18
C SER A 169 -1.99 -17.11 -0.12
N VAL A 170 -1.29 -17.47 0.95
CA VAL A 170 -1.89 -18.20 2.08
C VAL A 170 -2.89 -17.31 2.83
N HIS A 171 -2.50 -16.08 3.17
CA HIS A 171 -3.34 -15.13 3.90
C HIS A 171 -4.62 -14.76 3.13
N LEU A 172 -4.54 -14.66 1.80
CA LEU A 172 -5.69 -14.40 0.93
C LEU A 172 -6.72 -15.53 1.02
N LYS A 173 -6.26 -16.79 1.00
CA LYS A 173 -7.13 -17.96 1.13
C LYS A 173 -7.81 -18.02 2.50
N GLU A 174 -7.06 -17.73 3.56
CA GLU A 174 -7.62 -17.64 4.91
C GLU A 174 -8.67 -16.54 5.02
N LEU A 175 -8.39 -15.36 4.47
CA LEU A 175 -9.33 -14.24 4.41
C LEU A 175 -10.62 -14.64 3.69
N GLN A 176 -10.52 -15.22 2.50
CA GLN A 176 -11.67 -15.67 1.72
C GLN A 176 -12.48 -16.73 2.46
N LYS A 177 -11.82 -17.64 3.18
CA LYS A 177 -12.49 -18.65 4.02
C LYS A 177 -13.24 -18.00 5.19
N ARG A 178 -12.57 -17.15 5.98
CA ARG A 178 -13.17 -16.44 7.13
C ARG A 178 -14.38 -15.59 6.70
N ALA A 179 -14.27 -14.93 5.54
CA ALA A 179 -15.36 -14.12 4.99
C ALA A 179 -16.62 -14.94 4.67
N LYS A 180 -16.46 -16.13 4.07
CA LYS A 180 -17.57 -17.05 3.78
C LYS A 180 -18.27 -17.52 5.05
N GLU A 181 -17.53 -17.77 6.12
CA GLU A 181 -18.07 -18.22 7.42
C GLU A 181 -18.93 -17.14 8.10
N THR A 182 -18.57 -15.87 7.96
CA THR A 182 -19.32 -14.76 8.57
C THR A 182 -20.68 -14.45 7.94
N LEU A 183 -20.99 -14.96 6.73
CA LEU A 183 -22.29 -14.85 6.01
C LEU A 183 -22.87 -13.42 5.81
N ARG A 184 -22.17 -12.37 6.26
CA ARG A 184 -22.57 -10.94 6.18
C ARG A 184 -21.52 -10.07 5.50
N GLY A 185 -20.55 -10.68 4.80
CA GLY A 185 -19.42 -10.02 4.17
C GLY A 185 -19.58 -9.84 2.66
N ALA A 186 -18.73 -8.99 2.08
CA ALA A 186 -18.56 -8.89 0.64
C ALA A 186 -17.97 -10.17 0.04
N ASP A 187 -18.13 -10.35 -1.27
CA ASP A 187 -17.53 -11.45 -2.00
C ASP A 187 -16.08 -11.11 -2.39
N TYR A 188 -15.12 -11.79 -1.78
CA TYR A 188 -13.69 -11.62 -2.06
C TYR A 188 -13.15 -12.69 -3.03
N ARG A 189 -14.02 -13.38 -3.77
CA ARG A 189 -13.59 -14.34 -4.79
C ARG A 189 -12.84 -13.65 -5.92
N TYR A 190 -11.86 -14.38 -6.44
CA TYR A 190 -11.14 -14.02 -7.65
C TYR A 190 -12.10 -13.92 -8.84
N PRO A 191 -12.19 -12.76 -9.55
CA PRO A 191 -13.12 -12.58 -10.67
C PRO A 191 -12.80 -13.39 -11.94
N GLY A 192 -11.54 -13.82 -12.12
CA GLY A 192 -11.10 -14.56 -13.32
C GLY A 192 -10.41 -13.67 -14.36
N ALA A 193 -9.56 -14.28 -15.19
CA ALA A 193 -8.75 -13.58 -16.19
C ALA A 193 -9.59 -12.90 -17.27
N GLU A 194 -10.75 -13.47 -17.60
CA GLU A 194 -11.73 -12.87 -18.54
C GLU A 194 -12.26 -11.51 -18.06
N SER A 195 -12.33 -11.31 -16.74
CA SER A 195 -12.77 -10.03 -16.15
C SER A 195 -11.64 -9.00 -16.07
N ASP A 196 -10.40 -9.34 -16.43
CA ASP A 196 -9.29 -8.39 -16.57
C ASP A 196 -9.24 -7.85 -18.02
N ARG A 197 -9.97 -6.76 -18.26
CA ARG A 197 -10.11 -6.15 -19.59
C ARG A 197 -9.33 -4.83 -19.64
N LEU A 198 -8.35 -4.77 -20.53
CA LEU A 198 -7.55 -3.58 -20.82
C LEU A 198 -7.69 -3.21 -22.30
N PHE A 199 -8.06 -1.96 -22.55
CA PHE A 199 -8.15 -1.38 -23.89
C PHE A 199 -7.01 -0.39 -24.12
N PRO A 200 -6.71 -0.02 -25.38
CA PRO A 200 -5.79 1.05 -25.71
C PRO A 200 -6.15 2.35 -24.98
N PRO A 201 -5.17 3.19 -24.63
CA PRO A 201 -5.40 4.42 -23.86
C PRO A 201 -6.41 5.38 -24.51
N ALA A 202 -6.43 5.42 -25.84
CA ALA A 202 -7.32 6.23 -26.66
C ALA A 202 -8.68 5.58 -26.96
N TYR A 203 -8.92 4.37 -26.45
CA TYR A 203 -10.19 3.69 -26.66
C TYR A 203 -11.31 4.37 -25.88
N ILE A 204 -12.38 4.76 -26.58
CA ILE A 204 -13.50 5.50 -26.00
C ILE A 204 -14.56 4.51 -25.49
N HIS A 205 -14.79 4.54 -24.18
CA HIS A 205 -15.87 3.82 -23.49
C HIS A 205 -17.21 4.56 -23.67
N ARG A 206 -18.12 4.01 -24.50
CA ARG A 206 -19.40 4.65 -24.86
C ARG A 206 -20.48 3.65 -25.26
N HIS A 207 -21.73 4.12 -25.36
CA HIS A 207 -22.83 3.36 -25.98
C HIS A 207 -22.51 3.08 -27.45
N ARG A 208 -22.62 1.81 -27.84
CA ARG A 208 -22.43 1.37 -29.24
C ARG A 208 -23.70 1.51 -30.08
N SER A 209 -24.86 1.55 -29.45
CA SER A 209 -26.15 1.71 -30.13
C SER A 209 -27.17 2.37 -29.20
N GLY A 210 -28.13 3.10 -29.78
CA GLY A 210 -29.30 3.58 -29.04
C GLY A 210 -29.05 4.77 -28.10
N CYS A 211 -28.04 5.60 -28.37
CA CYS A 211 -27.76 6.81 -27.60
C CYS A 211 -27.44 7.99 -28.53
N GLU A 212 -28.19 9.09 -28.40
CA GLU A 212 -28.04 10.29 -29.23
C GLU A 212 -26.81 11.13 -28.85
N GLU A 213 -26.35 11.02 -27.60
CA GLU A 213 -25.20 11.76 -27.06
C GLU A 213 -23.86 11.06 -27.31
N CYS A 214 -23.86 9.72 -27.40
CA CYS A 214 -22.64 8.93 -27.64
C CYS A 214 -22.37 8.84 -29.14
N VAL A 215 -21.88 9.93 -29.73
CA VAL A 215 -21.66 10.00 -31.18
C VAL A 215 -20.37 9.28 -31.58
N GLU A 216 -20.45 8.48 -32.64
CA GLU A 216 -19.29 7.79 -33.19
C GLU A 216 -18.31 8.76 -33.84
N GLY A 217 -17.05 8.71 -33.41
CA GLY A 217 -15.94 9.49 -33.98
C GLY A 217 -15.69 10.87 -33.36
N THR A 218 -16.57 11.36 -32.48
CA THR A 218 -16.42 12.70 -31.85
C THR A 218 -15.74 12.68 -30.48
N GLY A 219 -15.63 11.50 -29.85
CA GLY A 219 -15.14 11.38 -28.46
C GLY A 219 -16.18 11.77 -27.40
N GLU A 220 -17.37 12.21 -27.81
CA GLU A 220 -18.44 12.58 -26.89
C GLU A 220 -19.09 11.35 -26.27
N VAL A 221 -19.22 11.37 -24.94
CA VAL A 221 -19.78 10.27 -24.14
C VAL A 221 -20.74 10.84 -23.11
N CYS A 222 -21.92 10.24 -23.00
CA CYS A 222 -22.92 10.63 -22.01
C CYS A 222 -22.55 10.15 -20.61
N ASP A 223 -23.05 10.83 -19.57
CA ASP A 223 -22.73 10.50 -18.18
C ASP A 223 -23.15 9.07 -17.79
N LYS A 224 -24.25 8.56 -18.36
CA LYS A 224 -24.70 7.18 -18.12
C LYS A 224 -23.65 6.15 -18.54
N SER A 225 -23.03 6.34 -19.71
CA SER A 225 -22.02 5.39 -20.20
C SER A 225 -20.80 5.28 -19.28
N ARG A 226 -20.46 6.37 -18.57
CA ARG A 226 -19.31 6.45 -17.65
C ARG A 226 -19.49 5.60 -16.39
N GLU A 227 -20.69 5.14 -16.08
CA GLU A 227 -20.99 4.34 -14.88
C GLU A 227 -21.19 2.87 -15.17
N LEU A 228 -21.46 2.53 -16.42
CA LEU A 228 -21.78 1.18 -16.87
C LEU A 228 -20.52 0.38 -17.21
N PRO A 229 -20.52 -0.95 -16.95
CA PRO A 229 -19.38 -1.80 -17.25
C PRO A 229 -19.24 -2.06 -18.76
N CYS A 230 -18.05 -2.48 -19.18
CA CYS A 230 -17.73 -2.78 -20.59
C CYS A 230 -18.64 -3.86 -21.20
N SER A 231 -19.17 -4.79 -20.39
CA SER A 231 -20.12 -5.82 -20.81
C SER A 231 -21.47 -5.24 -21.25
N GLU A 232 -21.96 -4.22 -20.53
CA GLU A 232 -23.20 -3.52 -20.89
C GLU A 232 -22.99 -2.52 -22.02
N MET A 233 -21.79 -1.92 -22.08
CA MET A 233 -21.45 -1.00 -23.16
C MET A 233 -21.22 -1.68 -24.51
N GLY A 234 -20.92 -2.97 -24.52
CA GLY A 234 -20.54 -3.69 -25.74
C GLY A 234 -19.18 -3.23 -26.26
N CYS A 235 -18.20 -3.00 -25.38
CA CYS A 235 -16.85 -2.69 -25.82
C CYS A 235 -16.29 -3.82 -26.70
N ASP A 236 -15.72 -3.45 -27.85
CA ASP A 236 -15.13 -4.34 -28.85
C ASP A 236 -13.93 -5.12 -28.32
N ASP A 237 -14.15 -6.40 -28.01
CA ASP A 237 -13.11 -7.30 -27.48
C ASP A 237 -11.93 -7.52 -28.43
N ARG A 238 -12.08 -7.20 -29.73
CA ARG A 238 -10.96 -7.27 -30.69
C ARG A 238 -9.89 -6.21 -30.42
N GLU A 239 -10.26 -5.14 -29.71
CA GLU A 239 -9.35 -4.07 -29.29
C GLU A 239 -8.69 -4.36 -27.94
N LEU A 240 -8.95 -5.52 -27.30
CA LEU A 240 -8.29 -5.86 -26.04
C LEU A 240 -6.77 -6.00 -26.25
N VAL A 241 -6.02 -5.38 -25.33
CA VAL A 241 -4.56 -5.45 -25.32
C VAL A 241 -4.11 -6.87 -24.95
N GLN A 242 -3.35 -7.48 -25.85
CA GLN A 242 -2.73 -8.79 -25.65
C GLN A 242 -1.68 -8.72 -24.53
N ARG A 243 -1.72 -9.68 -23.60
CA ARG A 243 -0.90 -9.69 -22.38
C ARG A 243 -0.47 -11.10 -22.03
N HIS A 244 0.84 -11.38 -22.12
CA HIS A 244 1.39 -12.72 -21.95
C HIS A 244 1.17 -13.28 -20.54
N ARG A 245 1.27 -12.43 -19.51
CA ARG A 245 1.06 -12.85 -18.12
C ARG A 245 -0.40 -13.13 -17.84
N LEU A 246 -1.32 -12.40 -18.49
CA LEU A 246 -2.75 -12.71 -18.40
C LEU A 246 -3.09 -14.04 -19.06
N ASP A 247 -2.49 -14.34 -20.21
CA ASP A 247 -2.66 -15.64 -20.87
C ASP A 247 -2.12 -16.80 -20.00
N ALA A 248 -0.97 -16.60 -19.34
CA ALA A 248 -0.45 -17.57 -18.38
C ALA A 248 -1.44 -17.79 -17.21
N ARG A 249 -2.05 -16.72 -16.69
CA ARG A 249 -3.09 -16.78 -15.65
C ARG A 249 -4.32 -17.56 -16.13
N ARG A 250 -4.80 -17.30 -17.36
CA ARG A 250 -5.90 -18.05 -17.98
C ARG A 250 -5.57 -19.54 -18.14
N ASN A 251 -4.33 -19.89 -18.48
CA ASN A 251 -3.91 -21.29 -18.58
C ASN A 251 -3.95 -22.00 -17.22
N LEU A 252 -3.58 -21.33 -16.13
CA LEU A 252 -3.72 -21.86 -14.77
C LEU A 252 -5.19 -22.10 -14.42
N GLU A 253 -6.09 -21.18 -14.78
CA GLU A 253 -7.53 -21.36 -14.59
C GLU A 253 -8.07 -22.59 -15.33
N ILE A 254 -7.67 -22.77 -16.59
CA ILE A 254 -8.06 -23.94 -17.41
C ILE A 254 -7.51 -25.24 -16.81
N ALA A 255 -6.30 -25.21 -16.24
CA ALA A 255 -5.71 -26.34 -15.54
C ALA A 255 -6.36 -26.63 -14.18
N GLY A 256 -7.24 -25.75 -13.69
CA GLY A 256 -7.88 -25.85 -12.38
C GLY A 256 -7.04 -25.36 -11.21
N ASP A 257 -5.89 -24.73 -11.48
CA ASP A 257 -4.98 -24.18 -10.48
C ASP A 257 -5.37 -22.73 -10.11
N ILE A 258 -6.54 -22.61 -9.47
CA ILE A 258 -7.11 -21.31 -9.10
C ILE A 258 -6.29 -20.63 -7.99
N ASP A 259 -5.60 -21.40 -7.16
CA ASP A 259 -4.74 -20.87 -6.10
C ASP A 259 -3.55 -20.10 -6.68
N GLU A 260 -2.88 -20.67 -7.68
CA GLU A 260 -1.79 -19.99 -8.38
C GLU A 260 -2.32 -18.86 -9.28
N ALA A 261 -3.46 -19.06 -9.95
CA ALA A 261 -4.05 -18.03 -10.83
C ALA A 261 -4.41 -16.73 -10.08
N GLN A 262 -4.85 -16.84 -8.83
CA GLN A 262 -5.26 -15.71 -8.01
C GLN A 262 -4.12 -15.14 -7.14
N ALA A 263 -2.93 -15.74 -7.17
CA ALA A 263 -1.81 -15.33 -6.34
C ALA A 263 -1.44 -13.85 -6.62
N PRO A 264 -1.33 -13.00 -5.58
CA PRO A 264 -1.01 -11.59 -5.77
C PRO A 264 0.48 -11.43 -6.09
N TYR A 265 0.77 -10.59 -7.09
CA TYR A 265 2.14 -10.22 -7.46
C TYR A 265 2.46 -8.80 -7.00
N ILE A 266 3.68 -8.59 -6.51
CA ILE A 266 4.05 -7.33 -5.87
C ILE A 266 4.88 -6.46 -6.82
N PHE A 267 4.37 -5.26 -7.08
CA PHE A 267 5.08 -4.21 -7.82
C PHE A 267 5.53 -3.11 -6.87
N VAL A 268 6.84 -2.85 -6.84
CA VAL A 268 7.42 -1.76 -6.04
C VAL A 268 7.78 -0.60 -6.96
N GLY A 269 7.18 0.56 -6.79
CA GLY A 269 7.38 1.71 -7.69
C GLY A 269 6.86 3.04 -7.13
N HIS A 270 6.86 4.07 -7.97
CA HIS A 270 6.33 5.38 -7.58
C HIS A 270 4.82 5.41 -7.78
N LEU A 271 4.11 6.01 -6.83
CA LEU A 271 2.66 6.16 -6.88
C LEU A 271 2.30 7.64 -7.06
N GLY A 272 1.27 7.90 -7.84
CA GLY A 272 0.57 9.19 -7.84
C GLY A 272 -0.44 9.21 -6.71
N SER A 273 -0.44 10.29 -5.92
CA SER A 273 -1.46 10.54 -4.90
C SER A 273 -2.18 11.86 -5.13
N GLY A 274 -3.51 11.89 -5.03
CA GLY A 274 -4.30 13.11 -5.23
C GLY A 274 -5.79 12.83 -5.16
N ASP A 275 -6.61 13.88 -5.07
CA ASP A 275 -8.07 13.73 -4.98
C ASP A 275 -8.71 13.55 -6.37
N ILE A 276 -7.96 13.79 -7.46
CA ILE A 276 -8.43 13.57 -8.83
C ILE A 276 -8.34 12.07 -9.15
N VAL A 277 -9.51 11.45 -9.40
CA VAL A 277 -9.59 10.08 -9.92
C VAL A 277 -9.54 10.13 -11.45
N PHE A 278 -8.50 9.53 -12.03
CA PHE A 278 -8.34 9.47 -13.49
C PHE A 278 -9.38 8.54 -14.13
N ASN A 279 -10.05 9.05 -15.16
CA ASN A 279 -10.94 8.30 -16.03
C ASN A 279 -10.54 8.49 -17.51
N SER A 280 -9.24 8.63 -17.78
CA SER A 280 -8.65 8.82 -19.11
C SER A 280 -7.33 8.07 -19.20
N GLY A 281 -7.27 7.09 -20.10
CA GLY A 281 -6.06 6.29 -20.30
C GLY A 281 -4.89 7.13 -20.83
N GLU A 282 -5.15 8.10 -21.71
CA GLU A 282 -4.13 8.99 -22.25
C GLU A 282 -3.52 9.91 -21.18
N GLU A 283 -4.37 10.51 -20.33
CA GLU A 283 -3.88 11.38 -19.25
C GLU A 283 -3.13 10.60 -18.18
N ARG A 284 -3.63 9.40 -17.85
CA ARG A 284 -2.93 8.44 -16.98
C ARG A 284 -1.53 8.15 -17.52
N ASP A 285 -1.40 7.78 -18.79
CA ASP A 285 -0.12 7.41 -19.40
C ASP A 285 0.83 8.61 -19.47
N ARG A 286 0.31 9.80 -19.80
CA ARG A 286 1.09 11.05 -19.81
C ARG A 286 1.72 11.34 -18.45
N LEU A 287 0.93 11.27 -17.37
CA LEU A 287 1.43 11.51 -16.01
C LEU A 287 2.34 10.39 -15.53
N ALA A 288 2.00 9.14 -15.83
CA ALA A 288 2.82 7.99 -15.48
C ALA A 288 4.21 8.07 -16.13
N GLN A 289 4.28 8.43 -17.41
CA GLN A 289 5.56 8.61 -18.10
C GLN A 289 6.35 9.81 -17.56
N ALA A 290 5.68 10.92 -17.25
CA ALA A 290 6.33 12.12 -16.74
C ALA A 290 6.96 11.93 -15.34
N HIS A 291 6.40 11.02 -14.52
CA HIS A 291 6.76 10.86 -13.12
C HIS A 291 7.15 9.42 -12.72
N ASP A 292 7.30 8.51 -13.69
CA ASP A 292 7.64 7.09 -13.48
C ASP A 292 6.66 6.40 -12.52
N LEU A 293 5.35 6.62 -12.73
CA LEU A 293 4.28 6.13 -11.85
C LEU A 293 3.79 4.75 -12.30
N ILE A 294 3.48 3.89 -11.32
CA ILE A 294 2.92 2.56 -11.56
C ILE A 294 1.46 2.44 -11.12
N ALA A 295 0.94 3.40 -10.34
CA ALA A 295 -0.44 3.42 -9.87
C ALA A 295 -0.83 4.80 -9.32
N PHE A 296 -2.14 5.02 -9.17
CA PHE A 296 -2.77 6.21 -8.62
C PHE A 296 -3.72 5.87 -7.47
N GLU A 297 -3.59 6.59 -6.35
CA GLU A 297 -4.44 6.46 -5.16
C GLU A 297 -4.74 7.84 -4.54
N THR A 298 -5.57 7.90 -3.50
CA THR A 298 -6.16 9.18 -3.05
C THR A 298 -5.81 9.60 -1.63
N GLU A 299 -5.09 8.78 -0.84
CA GLU A 299 -4.87 9.06 0.59
C GLU A 299 -3.43 9.42 0.94
N GLY A 300 -2.46 8.83 0.26
CA GLY A 300 -1.04 8.79 0.64
C GLY A 300 -0.43 10.16 0.91
N ALA A 301 -0.69 11.14 0.05
CA ALA A 301 -0.14 12.49 0.17
C ALA A 301 -0.51 13.17 1.50
N GLY A 302 -1.65 12.80 2.10
CA GLY A 302 -2.11 13.35 3.37
C GLY A 302 -1.28 12.91 4.58
N LEU A 303 -0.53 11.81 4.49
CA LEU A 303 0.20 11.25 5.64
C LEU A 303 1.68 10.98 5.40
N TRP A 304 2.14 11.11 4.15
CA TRP A 304 3.47 10.70 3.73
C TRP A 304 4.60 11.38 4.50
N ASP A 305 4.43 12.67 4.83
CA ASP A 305 5.39 13.44 5.64
C ASP A 305 5.08 13.42 7.15
N GLU A 306 3.97 12.80 7.56
CA GLU A 306 3.54 12.76 8.97
C GLU A 306 4.00 11.50 9.71
N PHE A 307 4.16 10.37 9.00
CA PHE A 307 4.68 9.11 9.55
C PHE A 307 5.66 8.42 8.60
N PRO A 308 6.54 7.56 9.12
CA PRO A 308 7.13 6.51 8.30
C PRO A 308 6.01 5.57 7.81
N CYS A 309 5.67 5.65 6.52
CA CYS A 309 4.57 4.87 5.95
C CYS A 309 4.95 4.09 4.68
N ILE A 310 4.15 3.06 4.39
CA ILE A 310 4.16 2.34 3.12
C ILE A 310 2.71 2.27 2.63
N ILE A 311 2.50 2.70 1.38
CA ILE A 311 1.22 2.58 0.70
C ILE A 311 1.15 1.20 0.05
N VAL A 312 0.13 0.41 0.40
CA VAL A 312 -0.07 -0.97 -0.09
C VAL A 312 -1.46 -1.05 -0.70
N LYS A 313 -1.54 -1.14 -2.03
CA LYS A 313 -2.83 -1.03 -2.74
C LYS A 313 -3.00 -2.18 -3.72
N GLY A 314 -4.19 -2.77 -3.72
CA GLY A 314 -4.59 -3.73 -4.74
C GLY A 314 -5.12 -3.00 -5.97
N VAL A 315 -4.73 -3.44 -7.14
CA VAL A 315 -5.15 -2.85 -8.42
C VAL A 315 -6.57 -3.32 -8.74
N CYS A 316 -7.53 -2.39 -8.77
CA CYS A 316 -8.94 -2.71 -9.05
C CYS A 316 -9.45 -2.18 -10.40
N ASN A 317 -8.70 -1.29 -11.03
CA ASN A 317 -8.94 -0.77 -12.38
C ASN A 317 -7.62 -0.23 -12.97
N TYR A 318 -7.63 0.23 -14.21
CA TYR A 318 -6.45 0.79 -14.89
C TYR A 318 -6.44 2.31 -14.95
N ALA A 319 -7.05 3.02 -13.99
CA ALA A 319 -7.10 4.49 -13.95
C ALA A 319 -7.60 5.13 -15.27
N ASP A 320 -8.55 4.45 -15.94
CA ASP A 320 -9.15 4.87 -17.19
C ASP A 320 -10.69 4.86 -17.10
N SER A 321 -11.37 5.06 -18.23
CA SER A 321 -12.83 5.09 -18.29
C SER A 321 -13.50 3.73 -18.11
N HIS A 322 -12.75 2.62 -18.13
CA HIS A 322 -13.28 1.26 -18.11
C HIS A 322 -13.49 0.77 -16.67
N LYS A 323 -14.54 1.30 -16.02
CA LYS A 323 -14.83 0.96 -14.63
C LYS A 323 -15.03 -0.55 -14.45
N ASN A 324 -14.35 -1.10 -13.46
CA ASN A 324 -14.45 -2.50 -13.12
C ASN A 324 -14.71 -2.68 -11.61
N LYS A 325 -15.99 -2.73 -11.24
CA LYS A 325 -16.41 -2.82 -9.83
C LYS A 325 -16.19 -4.23 -9.26
N GLU A 326 -16.18 -5.25 -10.11
CA GLU A 326 -16.04 -6.66 -9.71
C GLU A 326 -14.72 -6.93 -8.98
N TRP A 327 -13.66 -6.20 -9.34
CA TRP A 327 -12.33 -6.39 -8.75
C TRP A 327 -12.13 -5.67 -7.42
N GLN A 328 -13.00 -4.74 -7.01
CA GLN A 328 -12.72 -3.89 -5.85
C GLN A 328 -12.56 -4.71 -4.56
N HIS A 329 -13.42 -5.70 -4.34
CA HIS A 329 -13.36 -6.56 -3.15
C HIS A 329 -12.15 -7.49 -3.19
N PHE A 330 -11.91 -8.15 -4.33
CA PHE A 330 -10.75 -9.03 -4.49
C PHE A 330 -9.42 -8.26 -4.35
N ALA A 331 -9.28 -7.11 -5.00
CA ALA A 331 -8.09 -6.26 -4.90
C ALA A 331 -7.88 -5.73 -3.47
N ALA A 332 -8.94 -5.36 -2.75
CA ALA A 332 -8.82 -4.98 -1.34
C ALA A 332 -8.37 -6.16 -0.47
N ALA A 333 -8.75 -7.39 -0.82
CA ALA A 333 -8.34 -8.60 -0.12
C ALA A 333 -6.87 -8.95 -0.40
N THR A 334 -6.41 -8.85 -1.66
CA THR A 334 -4.99 -9.06 -2.01
C THR A 334 -4.09 -8.03 -1.32
N ALA A 335 -4.51 -6.75 -1.29
CA ALA A 335 -3.80 -5.69 -0.57
C ALA A 335 -3.68 -5.98 0.93
N ALA A 336 -4.75 -6.45 1.56
CA ALA A 336 -4.74 -6.83 2.97
C ALA A 336 -3.83 -8.04 3.21
N ALA A 337 -3.90 -9.07 2.36
CA ALA A 337 -3.06 -10.25 2.47
C ALA A 337 -1.55 -9.91 2.36
N VAL A 338 -1.18 -9.05 1.41
CA VAL A 338 0.19 -8.53 1.29
C VAL A 338 0.55 -7.66 2.51
N SER A 339 -0.36 -6.81 2.99
CA SER A 339 -0.12 -6.00 4.20
C SER A 339 0.21 -6.87 5.41
N LYS A 340 -0.51 -7.99 5.59
CA LYS A 340 -0.20 -8.97 6.65
C LYS A 340 1.20 -9.56 6.48
N ALA A 341 1.53 -10.05 5.28
CA ALA A 341 2.82 -10.66 5.01
C ALA A 341 4.00 -9.67 5.20
N LEU A 342 3.79 -8.38 4.91
CA LEU A 342 4.74 -7.31 5.16
C LEU A 342 4.88 -6.99 6.66
N ILE A 343 3.79 -6.98 7.41
CA ILE A 343 3.84 -6.78 8.88
C ILE A 343 4.63 -7.91 9.54
N GLU A 344 4.42 -9.15 9.11
CA GLU A 344 5.13 -10.32 9.65
C GLU A 344 6.63 -10.33 9.30
N GLU A 345 7.02 -9.72 8.17
CA GLU A 345 8.42 -9.55 7.78
C GLU A 345 9.09 -8.34 8.47
N TYR A 346 8.30 -7.39 8.98
CA TYR A 346 8.85 -6.16 9.53
C TYR A 346 9.63 -6.44 10.82
N PRO A 347 10.87 -5.94 10.95
CA PRO A 347 11.67 -6.24 12.13
C PRO A 347 11.05 -5.64 13.40
N LYS A 348 11.16 -6.37 14.51
CA LYS A 348 10.84 -5.82 15.82
C LYS A 348 11.96 -4.89 16.27
N THR A 349 11.58 -3.79 16.90
CA THR A 349 12.50 -2.99 17.71
C THR A 349 12.59 -3.58 19.11
N ASP A 350 13.79 -3.55 19.68
CA ASP A 350 14.01 -3.96 21.07
C ASP A 350 13.14 -3.06 21.97
N GLY A 351 12.16 -3.67 22.63
CA GLY A 351 11.28 -2.97 23.56
C GLY A 351 12.03 -2.67 24.86
N GLN A 352 11.87 -1.46 25.40
CA GLN A 352 12.33 -1.12 26.76
C GLN A 352 11.69 -2.01 27.86
N ASP A 353 10.68 -2.82 27.52
CA ASP A 353 10.03 -3.75 28.44
C ASP A 353 10.79 -5.07 28.68
N ASP A 354 11.82 -5.37 27.88
CA ASP A 354 12.63 -6.61 28.06
C ASP A 354 13.68 -6.49 29.17
N GLU A 355 13.89 -5.29 29.74
CA GLU A 355 14.72 -5.11 30.94
C GLU A 355 14.12 -5.77 32.19
N SER A 356 12.83 -6.15 32.16
CA SER A 356 12.20 -6.90 33.27
C SER A 356 12.37 -8.42 33.18
N ARG A 357 13.06 -8.94 32.15
CA ARG A 357 13.25 -10.38 31.92
C ARG A 357 14.70 -10.85 31.94
N VAL A 358 15.66 -9.97 32.18
CA VAL A 358 17.01 -10.39 32.58
C VAL A 358 16.96 -10.77 34.06
N GLY A 359 16.61 -12.02 34.31
CA GLY A 359 16.92 -12.68 35.58
C GLY A 359 18.40 -12.50 35.90
N SER A 360 18.68 -12.39 37.19
CA SER A 360 19.96 -12.07 37.82
C SER A 360 21.08 -13.11 37.62
N ASP A 361 21.31 -13.59 36.41
CA ASP A 361 22.41 -14.49 36.04
C ASP A 361 23.21 -13.90 34.87
N ALA A 362 23.75 -12.69 35.06
CA ALA A 362 24.90 -12.28 34.28
C ALA A 362 26.14 -12.95 34.90
N PRO A 363 26.96 -13.71 34.15
CA PRO A 363 28.22 -14.20 34.66
C PRO A 363 29.13 -13.00 34.96
N VAL A 364 29.35 -12.74 36.25
CA VAL A 364 30.34 -11.78 36.72
C VAL A 364 31.72 -12.38 36.41
N PHE A 365 32.33 -11.93 35.32
CA PHE A 365 33.74 -12.21 35.06
C PHE A 365 34.59 -11.34 36.00
N HIS A 366 35.00 -11.93 37.13
CA HIS A 366 36.09 -11.38 37.92
C HIS A 366 37.40 -11.59 37.17
N ALA A 367 37.81 -10.59 36.37
CA ALA A 367 39.17 -10.50 35.89
C ALA A 367 40.03 -9.80 36.96
N ASP A 368 40.99 -10.53 37.53
CA ASP A 368 42.00 -9.99 38.43
C ASP A 368 42.97 -9.10 37.62
N VAL A 369 42.84 -7.78 37.75
CA VAL A 369 43.62 -6.80 36.97
C VAL A 369 45.01 -6.56 37.58
N SER A 370 45.49 -7.42 38.47
CA SER A 370 46.74 -7.17 39.19
C SER A 370 48.03 -7.49 38.44
N LYS A 371 48.02 -8.06 37.21
CA LYS A 371 49.29 -8.50 36.55
C LYS A 371 49.39 -8.41 35.01
N CYS A 372 48.69 -7.52 34.31
CA CYS A 372 48.92 -7.33 32.87
C CYS A 372 49.15 -5.85 32.50
N ASN A 373 50.39 -5.53 32.10
CA ASN A 373 50.72 -4.26 31.46
C ASN A 373 50.01 -4.15 30.11
N ILE A 374 49.04 -3.24 30.01
CA ILE A 374 48.45 -2.85 28.73
C ILE A 374 49.41 -1.86 28.06
N VAL A 375 50.01 -2.25 26.94
CA VAL A 375 50.69 -1.33 26.04
C VAL A 375 49.65 -0.80 25.05
N THR A 376 49.24 0.46 25.19
CA THR A 376 48.44 1.16 24.19
C THR A 376 49.36 1.72 23.10
N GLY A 377 49.37 1.07 21.94
CA GLY A 377 50.03 1.60 20.74
C GLY A 377 49.15 2.67 20.08
N PHE A 378 49.52 3.94 20.24
CA PHE A 378 48.98 5.06 19.47
C PHE A 378 49.84 5.24 18.21
N GLN A 379 49.26 5.09 17.01
CA GLN A 379 49.85 5.61 15.78
C GLN A 379 49.03 6.82 15.32
N SER A 380 49.63 8.00 15.45
CA SER A 380 49.22 9.21 14.77
C SER A 380 50.32 9.60 13.80
N SER A 381 49.96 9.88 12.54
CA SER A 381 50.85 10.52 11.58
C SER A 381 50.02 11.46 10.71
N GLY A 382 50.28 12.76 10.84
CA GLY A 382 49.87 13.80 9.89
C GLY A 382 48.80 14.79 10.38
N GLY A 383 49.07 15.54 11.46
CA GLY A 383 48.37 16.81 11.75
C GLY A 383 48.91 17.96 10.88
N THR A 384 48.49 19.23 10.94
CA THR A 384 47.39 20.01 11.56
C THR A 384 47.36 21.34 10.75
N GLN A 385 46.34 22.20 10.71
CA GLN A 385 46.12 23.28 11.68
C GLN A 385 44.89 24.12 11.30
N VAL A 386 44.12 24.50 12.32
CA VAL A 386 43.32 25.72 12.33
C VAL A 386 43.96 26.63 13.36
N ILE A 387 44.37 27.82 12.91
CA ILE A 387 44.89 28.91 13.75
C ILE A 387 43.72 29.82 14.10
N ASN A 388 43.52 30.12 15.38
CA ASN A 388 42.67 31.23 15.82
C ASN A 388 43.50 32.17 16.70
N PHE A 389 43.41 33.47 16.38
CA PHE A 389 44.05 34.55 17.11
C PHE A 389 43.23 34.93 18.35
N GLY A 390 43.91 35.05 19.48
CA GLY A 390 43.45 35.65 20.73
C GLY A 390 44.63 36.28 21.44
#